data_AF-A0A1P8WIK4-F1
#
_entry.id   AF-A0A1P8WIK4-F1
#
_cell.length_a   1.000
_cell.length_b   1.000
_cell.length_c   1.000
_cell.angle_alpha   90.00
_cell.angle_beta   90.00
_cell.angle_gamma   90.00
#
_symmetry.space_group_name_H-M   'P 1'
#
loop_
_entity.id
_entity.type
_entity.pdbx_description
1 polymer ?
#
loop_
_entity_poly.entity_id
_entity_poly.type
_entity_poly.pdbx_seq_one_letter_code
_entity_poly.pdbx_strand_id
1 'polypeptide(L)'
;MKRQLILLSVFVGLGSVVVSLTQPAGLKANASPSPAAATAVAPADEPAIVEDSMHEFMEYVFQPTYKRLKVSMAAEPSDNNGWKAIKSDSLILAESCNLLFDRTPDDDGADWMKHAAASRGAGAEFYKAAREKKFQPAVAAYKKMLDNCNACHRQFEDGRHILKP
;
A
#
# COMPACT_ATOMS: atom_id res chain seq x y z
N MET A 1 57.44 5.19 3.20
CA MET A 1 57.65 6.65 3.23
C MET A 1 56.47 7.29 3.95
N LYS A 2 56.79 8.07 4.99
CA LYS A 2 55.88 8.79 5.90
C LYS A 2 55.35 10.10 5.27
N ARG A 3 54.13 10.49 5.65
CA ARG A 3 53.55 11.86 5.82
C ARG A 3 52.03 11.63 6.00
N GLN A 4 51.34 11.75 7.14
CA GLN A 4 51.36 12.64 8.30
C GLN A 4 51.10 14.13 7.99
N LEU A 5 49.89 14.61 8.30
CA LEU A 5 49.48 15.79 9.11
C LEU A 5 48.00 16.13 8.77
N ILE A 6 47.01 15.97 9.65
CA ILE A 6 46.58 16.78 10.83
C ILE A 6 46.04 18.17 10.48
N LEU A 7 44.76 18.41 10.83
CA LEU A 7 44.14 19.65 11.36
C LEU A 7 42.64 19.35 11.59
N LEU A 8 42.23 18.89 12.78
CA LEU A 8 41.73 19.68 13.92
C LEU A 8 41.04 21.00 13.55
N SER A 9 39.71 21.02 13.66
CA SER A 9 38.93 22.21 13.98
C SER A 9 37.85 21.87 15.01
N VAL A 10 38.06 22.44 16.18
CA VAL A 10 37.20 22.42 17.37
C VAL A 10 36.05 23.40 17.16
N PHE A 11 34.79 22.98 17.41
CA PHE A 11 33.67 23.89 17.62
C PHE A 11 33.26 23.87 19.10
N VAL A 12 33.80 24.83 19.85
CA VAL A 12 33.20 25.46 21.04
C VAL A 12 32.23 26.53 20.50
N GLY A 13 31.05 26.83 21.02
CA GLY A 13 30.31 26.41 22.20
C GLY A 13 29.11 27.37 22.38
N LEU A 14 28.28 27.06 23.38
CA LEU A 14 27.37 27.94 24.13
C LEU A 14 26.15 28.59 23.41
N GLY A 15 24.97 28.39 24.01
CA GLY A 15 23.89 29.38 23.93
C GLY A 15 22.47 28.91 24.23
N SER A 16 22.22 28.08 25.25
CA SER A 16 20.84 27.85 25.72
C SER A 16 20.39 29.03 26.58
N VAL A 17 19.64 29.95 25.98
CA VAL A 17 18.93 31.03 26.71
C VAL A 17 17.65 30.45 27.28
N VAL A 18 17.63 30.21 28.60
CA VAL A 18 16.42 29.93 29.36
C VAL A 18 15.76 31.26 29.71
N VAL A 19 14.67 31.59 29.01
CA VAL A 19 13.79 32.71 29.35
C VAL A 19 12.88 32.26 30.49
N SER A 20 13.20 32.69 31.71
CA SER A 20 12.30 32.56 32.87
C SER A 20 11.19 33.61 32.75
N LEU A 21 10.00 33.18 32.33
CA LEU A 21 8.79 34.00 32.36
C LEU A 21 8.23 34.01 33.80
N THR A 22 8.28 35.16 34.46
CA THR A 22 7.59 35.40 35.73
C THR A 22 6.07 35.45 35.49
N GLN A 23 5.32 34.48 36.02
CA GLN A 23 3.86 34.53 36.03
C GLN A 23 3.35 35.44 37.15
N PRO A 24 2.44 36.40 36.86
CA PRO A 24 1.77 37.17 37.90
C PRO A 24 0.77 36.29 38.65
N ALA A 25 0.83 36.36 39.98
CA ALA A 25 -0.16 35.80 40.87
C ALA A 25 -1.49 36.52 40.67
N GLY A 26 -2.51 35.79 40.21
CA GLY A 26 -3.90 36.25 40.27
C GLY A 26 -4.75 35.90 39.06
N LEU A 27 -5.17 34.65 38.95
CA LEU A 27 -6.50 34.33 38.39
C LEU A 27 -7.07 33.14 39.16
N LYS A 28 -8.14 33.39 39.92
CA LYS A 28 -9.04 32.33 40.38
C LYS A 28 -9.71 31.74 39.15
N ALA A 29 -9.26 30.55 38.73
CA ALA A 29 -9.91 29.80 37.66
C ALA A 29 -10.89 28.80 38.27
N ASN A 30 -12.13 28.93 37.82
CA ASN A 30 -13.30 28.13 38.14
C ASN A 30 -13.10 26.63 37.88
N ALA A 31 -13.85 25.86 38.68
CA ALA A 31 -14.43 24.55 38.38
C ALA A 31 -13.52 23.52 37.71
N SER A 32 -13.17 22.48 38.47
CA SER A 32 -12.71 21.21 37.93
C SER A 32 -13.64 20.77 36.79
N PRO A 33 -13.12 20.44 35.59
CA PRO A 33 -13.96 19.81 34.58
C PRO A 33 -14.47 18.50 35.18
N SER A 34 -15.79 18.40 35.28
CA SER A 34 -16.49 17.13 35.49
C SER A 34 -15.93 16.13 34.48
N PRO A 35 -15.64 14.87 34.86
CA PRO A 35 -15.23 13.88 33.88
C PRO A 35 -16.37 13.77 32.88
N ALA A 36 -16.15 14.30 31.68
CA ALA A 36 -17.05 14.10 30.56
C ALA A 36 -17.21 12.59 30.45
N ALA A 37 -18.44 12.11 30.63
CA ALA A 37 -18.77 10.72 30.40
C ALA A 37 -18.24 10.38 29.01
N ALA A 38 -17.27 9.48 28.94
CA ALA A 38 -16.79 8.97 27.67
C ALA A 38 -18.01 8.39 26.97
N THR A 39 -18.49 9.08 25.95
CA THR A 39 -19.50 8.55 25.05
C THR A 39 -18.89 7.27 24.48
N ALA A 40 -19.49 6.13 24.82
CA ALA A 40 -19.12 4.86 24.22
C ALA A 40 -19.22 5.03 22.71
N VAL A 41 -18.09 4.96 22.02
CA VAL A 41 -18.05 4.92 20.57
C VAL A 41 -18.75 3.63 20.18
N ALA A 42 -19.86 3.73 19.45
CA ALA A 42 -20.53 2.56 18.90
C ALA A 42 -19.49 1.74 18.10
N PRO A 43 -19.53 0.40 18.17
CA PRO A 43 -18.59 -0.42 17.41
C PRO A 43 -18.62 0.02 15.94
N ALA A 44 -17.45 0.22 15.36
CA ALA A 44 -17.34 0.54 13.95
C ALA A 44 -17.94 -0.61 13.15
N ASP A 45 -18.78 -0.28 12.16
CA ASP A 45 -19.34 -1.26 11.25
C ASP A 45 -18.18 -1.93 10.49
N GLU A 46 -18.06 -3.26 10.58
CA GLU A 46 -16.99 -4.00 9.92
C GLU A 46 -17.24 -4.04 8.40
N PRO A 47 -16.20 -4.05 7.55
CA PRO A 47 -16.38 -4.19 6.11
C PRO A 47 -17.14 -5.48 5.77
N ALA A 48 -18.32 -5.34 5.14
CA ALA A 48 -19.12 -6.48 4.70
C ALA A 48 -18.79 -6.88 3.26
N ILE A 49 -18.83 -8.19 2.98
CA ILE A 49 -18.80 -8.73 1.63
C ILE A 49 -20.11 -8.36 0.92
N VAL A 50 -20.00 -7.75 -0.26
CA VAL A 50 -21.16 -7.35 -1.09
C VAL A 50 -21.51 -8.40 -2.15
N GLU A 51 -20.49 -9.11 -2.65
CA GLU A 51 -20.62 -10.17 -3.66
C GLU A 51 -19.91 -11.42 -3.14
N ASP A 52 -20.69 -12.48 -2.94
CA ASP A 52 -20.25 -13.74 -2.32
C ASP A 52 -19.67 -14.72 -3.36
N SER A 53 -20.04 -14.57 -4.64
CA SER A 53 -19.50 -15.39 -5.72
C SER A 53 -18.05 -14.99 -6.01
N MET A 54 -17.11 -15.90 -5.77
CA MET A 54 -15.71 -15.68 -6.14
C MET A 54 -15.54 -15.42 -7.63
N HIS A 55 -16.39 -16.04 -8.47
CA HIS A 55 -16.37 -15.83 -9.91
C HIS A 55 -16.72 -14.38 -10.26
N GLU A 56 -17.87 -13.88 -9.78
CA GLU A 56 -18.33 -12.50 -10.06
C GLU A 56 -17.38 -11.48 -9.44
N PHE A 57 -16.88 -11.76 -8.24
CA PHE A 57 -15.88 -10.92 -7.58
C PHE A 57 -14.61 -10.78 -8.41
N MET A 58 -14.02 -11.89 -8.88
CA MET A 58 -12.84 -11.85 -9.76
C MET A 58 -13.16 -11.20 -11.12
N GLU A 59 -14.33 -11.48 -11.68
CA GLU A 59 -14.75 -10.96 -12.98
C GLU A 59 -14.97 -9.45 -12.97
N TYR A 60 -15.55 -8.88 -11.93
CA TYR A 60 -15.87 -7.45 -11.94
C TYR A 60 -14.88 -6.57 -11.17
N VAL A 61 -14.17 -7.10 -10.18
CA VAL A 61 -13.18 -6.32 -9.43
C VAL A 61 -11.80 -6.38 -10.10
N PHE A 62 -11.35 -7.57 -10.53
CA PHE A 62 -9.98 -7.77 -11.03
C PHE A 62 -9.88 -7.72 -12.55
N GLN A 63 -10.73 -8.48 -13.25
CA GLN A 63 -10.61 -8.69 -14.69
C GLN A 63 -10.60 -7.39 -15.54
N PRO A 64 -11.45 -6.38 -15.28
CA PRO A 64 -11.50 -5.18 -16.11
C PRO A 64 -10.21 -4.36 -15.94
N THR A 65 -9.71 -4.29 -14.71
CA THR A 65 -8.47 -3.59 -14.35
C THR A 65 -7.25 -4.27 -14.97
N TYR A 66 -7.18 -5.61 -14.92
CA TYR A 66 -6.16 -6.37 -15.64
C TYR A 66 -6.20 -6.12 -17.15
N LYS A 67 -7.39 -6.14 -17.79
CA LYS A 67 -7.54 -5.90 -19.23
C LYS A 67 -7.05 -4.50 -19.63
N ARG A 68 -7.35 -3.46 -18.84
CA ARG A 68 -6.84 -2.09 -19.08
C ARG A 68 -5.32 -2.00 -18.92
N LEU A 69 -4.75 -2.69 -17.92
CA LEU A 69 -3.30 -2.75 -17.73
C LEU A 69 -2.60 -3.45 -18.89
N LYS A 70 -3.15 -4.56 -19.39
CA LYS A 70 -2.58 -5.28 -20.53
C LYS A 70 -2.40 -4.37 -21.75
N VAL A 71 -3.39 -3.52 -22.02
CA VAL A 71 -3.30 -2.52 -23.09
C VAL A 71 -2.27 -1.44 -22.73
N SER A 72 -2.32 -0.91 -21.50
CA SER A 72 -1.45 0.20 -21.06
C SER A 72 0.03 -0.17 -20.93
N MET A 73 0.33 -1.46 -20.71
CA MET A 73 1.69 -1.99 -20.55
C MET A 73 2.29 -2.51 -21.86
N ALA A 74 1.57 -2.46 -22.98
CA ALA A 74 2.05 -2.93 -24.28
C ALA A 74 3.25 -2.13 -24.82
N ALA A 75 3.38 -0.86 -24.42
CA ALA A 75 4.50 0.00 -24.76
C ALA A 75 4.72 1.04 -23.65
N GLU A 76 5.91 1.66 -23.64
CA GLU A 76 6.22 2.73 -22.69
C GLU A 76 5.29 3.94 -22.92
N PRO A 77 4.62 4.45 -21.87
CA PRO A 77 3.78 5.63 -22.01
C PRO A 77 4.58 6.85 -22.45
N SER A 78 4.15 7.48 -23.55
CA SER A 78 4.74 8.73 -24.05
C SER A 78 4.30 9.97 -23.28
N ASP A 79 3.27 9.86 -22.44
CA ASP A 79 2.68 11.00 -21.74
C ASP A 79 2.20 10.69 -20.31
N ASN A 80 1.78 11.75 -19.61
CA ASN A 80 1.26 11.65 -18.26
C ASN A 80 -0.06 10.87 -18.15
N ASN A 81 -0.85 10.81 -19.22
CA ASN A 81 -2.14 10.13 -19.22
C ASN A 81 -1.94 8.61 -19.23
N GLY A 82 -1.04 8.10 -20.06
CA GLY A 82 -0.66 6.68 -20.04
C GLY A 82 -0.03 6.27 -18.71
N TRP A 83 0.84 7.10 -18.14
CA TRP A 83 1.34 6.85 -16.78
C TRP A 83 0.24 6.89 -15.71
N LYS A 84 -0.75 7.77 -15.85
CA LYS A 84 -1.90 7.82 -14.93
C LYS A 84 -2.74 6.55 -15.01
N ALA A 85 -2.97 6.02 -16.20
CA ALA A 85 -3.68 4.74 -16.39
C ALA A 85 -2.96 3.59 -15.66
N ILE A 86 -1.66 3.42 -15.89
CA ILE A 86 -0.87 2.36 -15.22
C ILE A 86 -0.90 2.54 -13.70
N LYS A 87 -0.68 3.76 -13.18
CA LYS A 87 -0.72 4.04 -11.74
C LYS A 87 -2.08 3.71 -11.11
N SER A 88 -3.16 4.12 -11.77
CA SER A 88 -4.51 3.90 -11.27
C SER A 88 -4.82 2.41 -11.18
N ASP A 89 -4.60 1.70 -12.28
CA ASP A 89 -5.00 0.30 -12.37
C ASP A 89 -4.07 -0.64 -11.56
N SER A 90 -2.77 -0.33 -11.47
CA SER A 90 -1.87 -1.08 -10.59
C SER A 90 -2.23 -0.92 -9.11
N LEU A 91 -2.61 0.30 -8.69
CA LEU A 91 -3.07 0.54 -7.32
C LEU A 91 -4.37 -0.20 -7.03
N ILE A 92 -5.35 -0.14 -7.95
CA ILE A 92 -6.62 -0.85 -7.80
C ILE A 92 -6.36 -2.34 -7.59
N LEU A 93 -5.58 -3.00 -8.44
CA LEU A 93 -5.30 -4.44 -8.26
C LEU A 93 -4.59 -4.74 -6.93
N ALA A 94 -3.61 -3.92 -6.54
CA ALA A 94 -2.89 -4.12 -5.28
C ALA A 94 -3.84 -4.00 -4.07
N GLU A 95 -4.69 -2.98 -4.03
CA GLU A 95 -5.65 -2.76 -2.94
C GLU A 95 -6.79 -3.80 -2.96
N SER A 96 -7.27 -4.20 -4.14
CA SER A 96 -8.28 -5.25 -4.28
C SER A 96 -7.82 -6.59 -3.70
N CYS A 97 -6.50 -6.86 -3.67
CA CYS A 97 -5.97 -8.05 -3.00
C CYS A 97 -6.24 -8.06 -1.48
N ASN A 98 -6.50 -6.91 -0.84
CA ASN A 98 -6.89 -6.89 0.56
C ASN A 98 -8.26 -7.57 0.78
N LEU A 99 -9.17 -7.43 -0.20
CA LEU A 99 -10.51 -8.03 -0.12
C LEU A 99 -10.49 -9.56 -0.20
N LEU A 100 -9.37 -10.15 -0.63
CA LEU A 100 -9.19 -11.61 -0.65
C LEU A 100 -8.97 -12.18 0.75
N PHE A 101 -8.46 -11.41 1.73
CA PHE A 101 -8.25 -11.93 3.10
C PHE A 101 -9.58 -12.29 3.77
N ASP A 102 -10.63 -11.51 3.53
CA ASP A 102 -11.97 -11.77 4.07
C ASP A 102 -12.74 -12.84 3.27
N ARG A 103 -12.17 -13.31 2.14
CA ARG A 103 -12.75 -14.34 1.25
C ARG A 103 -11.95 -15.64 1.26
N THR A 104 -11.35 -15.94 2.41
CA THR A 104 -10.51 -17.12 2.58
C THR A 104 -11.37 -18.39 2.54
N PRO A 105 -11.08 -19.38 1.68
CA PRO A 105 -11.78 -20.66 1.68
C PRO A 105 -11.49 -21.47 2.95
N ASP A 106 -12.41 -22.38 3.29
CA ASP A 106 -12.26 -23.28 4.44
C ASP A 106 -11.02 -24.19 4.29
N ASP A 107 -10.83 -24.72 3.08
CA ASP A 107 -9.68 -25.53 2.72
C ASP A 107 -8.53 -24.66 2.19
N ASP A 108 -7.29 -24.97 2.60
CA ASP A 108 -6.06 -24.29 2.15
C ASP A 108 -6.02 -22.76 2.37
N GLY A 109 -6.80 -22.24 3.33
CA GLY A 109 -6.89 -20.80 3.58
C GLY A 109 -5.55 -20.09 3.87
N ALA A 110 -4.58 -20.80 4.45
CA ALA A 110 -3.23 -20.26 4.66
C ALA A 110 -2.50 -19.97 3.33
N ASP A 111 -2.63 -20.86 2.35
CA ASP A 111 -2.05 -20.68 1.03
C ASP A 111 -2.78 -19.59 0.25
N TRP A 112 -4.11 -19.52 0.38
CA TRP A 112 -4.91 -18.43 -0.17
C TRP A 112 -4.41 -17.06 0.29
N MET A 113 -4.29 -16.86 1.61
CA MET A 113 -3.78 -15.61 2.19
C MET A 113 -2.34 -15.31 1.75
N LYS A 114 -1.50 -16.35 1.62
CA LYS A 114 -0.13 -16.21 1.11
C LYS A 114 -0.11 -15.70 -0.33
N HIS A 115 -0.93 -16.25 -1.22
CA HIS A 115 -1.04 -15.78 -2.61
C HIS A 115 -1.61 -14.37 -2.70
N ALA A 116 -2.63 -14.05 -1.90
CA ALA A 116 -3.19 -12.71 -1.81
C ALA A 116 -2.13 -11.68 -1.36
N ALA A 117 -1.36 -12.00 -0.31
CA ALA A 117 -0.27 -11.16 0.17
C ALA A 117 0.85 -10.98 -0.87
N ALA A 118 1.23 -12.06 -1.57
CA ALA A 118 2.26 -12.01 -2.61
C ALA A 118 1.81 -11.15 -3.81
N SER A 119 0.55 -11.30 -4.25
CA SER A 119 -0.04 -10.53 -5.33
C SER A 119 -0.12 -9.04 -4.97
N ARG A 120 -0.60 -8.73 -3.76
CA ARG A 120 -0.61 -7.37 -3.20
C ARG A 120 0.77 -6.74 -3.18
N GLY A 121 1.77 -7.47 -2.68
CA GLY A 121 3.15 -6.98 -2.57
C GLY A 121 3.75 -6.65 -3.94
N ALA A 122 3.60 -7.55 -4.92
CA ALA A 122 4.05 -7.30 -6.29
C ALA A 122 3.27 -6.15 -6.96
N GLY A 123 1.96 -6.03 -6.70
CA GLY A 123 1.15 -4.90 -7.14
C GLY A 123 1.62 -3.56 -6.55
N ALA A 124 2.03 -3.54 -5.28
CA ALA A 124 2.61 -2.35 -4.65
C ALA A 124 3.96 -1.95 -5.26
N GLU A 125 4.83 -2.93 -5.56
CA GLU A 125 6.08 -2.71 -6.31
C GLU A 125 5.79 -2.12 -7.71
N PHE A 126 4.78 -2.66 -8.39
CA PHE A 126 4.35 -2.20 -9.70
C PHE A 126 3.83 -0.75 -9.66
N TYR A 127 2.94 -0.45 -8.72
CA TYR A 127 2.44 0.90 -8.50
C TYR A 127 3.58 1.89 -8.19
N LYS A 128 4.53 1.50 -7.33
CA LYS A 128 5.71 2.32 -7.02
C LYS A 128 6.53 2.62 -8.28
N ALA A 129 6.83 1.61 -9.10
CA ALA A 129 7.56 1.80 -10.34
C ALA A 129 6.80 2.71 -11.33
N ALA A 130 5.48 2.56 -11.42
CA ALA A 130 4.62 3.42 -12.25
C ALA A 130 4.59 4.88 -11.76
N ARG A 131 4.59 5.10 -10.45
CA ARG A 131 4.72 6.45 -9.85
C ARG A 131 6.04 7.12 -10.20
N GLU A 132 7.12 6.34 -10.17
CA GLU A 132 8.47 6.78 -10.54
C GLU A 132 8.68 6.84 -12.07
N LYS A 133 7.67 6.46 -12.87
CA LYS A 133 7.71 6.38 -14.33
C LYS A 133 8.88 5.55 -14.87
N LYS A 134 9.18 4.44 -14.19
CA LYS A 134 10.26 3.53 -14.58
C LYS A 134 9.68 2.36 -15.34
N PHE A 135 9.66 2.43 -16.67
CA PHE A 135 8.93 1.44 -17.49
C PHE A 135 9.46 0.02 -17.34
N GLN A 136 10.77 -0.21 -17.44
CA GLN A 136 11.33 -1.56 -17.30
C GLN A 136 11.09 -2.16 -15.88
N PRO A 137 11.33 -1.42 -14.78
CA PRO A 137 10.90 -1.86 -13.45
C PRO A 137 9.40 -2.13 -13.33
N ALA A 138 8.55 -1.31 -13.96
CA ALA A 138 7.11 -1.50 -13.96
C ALA A 138 6.70 -2.78 -14.72
N VAL A 139 7.32 -3.07 -15.87
CA VAL A 139 7.13 -4.31 -16.63
C VAL A 139 7.53 -5.54 -15.80
N ALA A 140 8.68 -5.48 -15.11
CA ALA A 140 9.13 -6.58 -14.27
C ALA A 140 8.16 -6.86 -13.11
N ALA A 141 7.72 -5.80 -12.42
CA ALA A 141 6.76 -5.92 -11.31
C ALA A 141 5.36 -6.36 -11.79
N TYR A 142 4.91 -5.89 -12.96
CA TYR A 142 3.67 -6.34 -13.59
C TYR A 142 3.68 -7.85 -13.85
N LYS A 143 4.75 -8.36 -14.47
CA LYS A 143 4.93 -9.80 -14.71
C LYS A 143 4.94 -10.60 -13.41
N LYS A 144 5.70 -10.15 -12.41
CA LYS A 144 5.75 -10.78 -11.08
C LYS A 144 4.37 -10.83 -10.42
N MET A 145 3.58 -9.76 -10.52
CA MET A 145 2.22 -9.73 -10.02
C MET A 145 1.34 -10.75 -10.75
N LEU A 146 1.39 -10.83 -12.08
CA LEU A 146 0.64 -11.84 -12.84
C LEU A 146 1.07 -13.27 -12.49
N ASP A 147 2.36 -13.51 -12.27
CA ASP A 147 2.86 -14.82 -11.86
C ASP A 147 2.29 -15.24 -10.50
N ASN A 148 2.17 -14.30 -9.55
CA ASN A 148 1.52 -14.54 -8.26
C ASN A 148 0.01 -14.76 -8.39
N CYS A 149 -0.69 -13.98 -9.22
CA CYS A 149 -2.10 -14.23 -9.54
C CYS A 149 -2.28 -15.64 -10.13
N ASN A 150 -1.42 -16.02 -11.07
CA ASN A 150 -1.44 -17.32 -11.72
C ASN A 150 -1.08 -18.47 -10.78
N ALA A 151 -0.26 -18.23 -9.74
CA ALA A 151 0.00 -19.24 -8.73
C ALA A 151 -1.29 -19.58 -7.96
N CYS A 152 -2.07 -18.56 -7.58
CA CYS A 152 -3.40 -18.74 -6.99
C CYS A 152 -4.35 -19.48 -7.94
N HIS A 153 -4.47 -19.03 -9.19
CA HIS A 153 -5.40 -19.66 -10.16
C HIS A 153 -5.04 -21.11 -10.47
N ARG A 154 -3.76 -21.51 -10.41
CA ARG A 154 -3.37 -22.92 -10.57
C ARG A 154 -3.82 -23.77 -9.38
N GLN A 155 -3.76 -23.24 -8.16
CA GLN A 155 -4.10 -23.99 -6.95
C GLN A 155 -5.62 -24.02 -6.69
N PHE A 156 -6.29 -22.88 -6.83
CA PHE A 156 -7.70 -22.71 -6.43
C PHE A 156 -8.68 -22.72 -7.61
N GLU A 157 -8.18 -22.79 -8.84
CA GLU A 157 -9.02 -22.70 -10.03
C GLU A 157 -8.62 -23.62 -11.19
N ASP A 158 -7.81 -24.64 -10.89
CA ASP A 158 -7.33 -25.63 -11.87
C ASP A 158 -6.63 -25.01 -13.10
N GLY A 159 -6.13 -23.78 -12.97
CA GLY A 159 -5.52 -23.03 -14.06
C GLY A 159 -6.47 -22.59 -15.17
N ARG A 160 -7.79 -22.47 -14.91
CA ARG A 160 -8.76 -22.00 -15.92
C ARG A 160 -8.46 -20.59 -16.42
N HIS A 161 -8.03 -19.66 -15.55
CA HIS A 161 -7.78 -18.27 -15.92
C HIS A 161 -6.32 -17.83 -15.80
N ILE A 162 -5.40 -18.46 -16.54
CA ILE A 162 -3.99 -18.02 -16.57
C ILE A 162 -3.82 -16.71 -17.34
N LEU A 163 -3.39 -15.68 -16.62
CA LEU A 163 -3.12 -14.33 -17.11
C LEU A 163 -1.79 -14.27 -17.87
N LYS A 164 -1.74 -13.41 -18.89
CA LYS A 164 -0.53 -13.12 -19.67
C LYS A 164 -0.24 -11.61 -19.67
N PRO A 165 1.02 -11.18 -19.72
CA PRO A 165 1.35 -9.78 -19.91
C PRO A 165 0.75 -9.19 -21.20
#